data_AF-A0A2D6S1A6-F1
#
_entry.id   AF-A0A2D6S1A6-F1
#
_cell.length_a   1.000
_cell.length_b   1.000
_cell.length_c   1.000
_cell.angle_alpha   90.00
_cell.angle_beta   90.00
_cell.angle_gamma   90.00
#
_symmetry.space_group_name_H-M   'P 1'
#
loop_
_entity.id
_entity.type
_entity.pdbx_description
1 polymer ?
#
loop_
_entity_poly.entity_id
_entity_poly.type
_entity_poly.pdbx_seq_one_letter_code
_entity_poly.pdbx_strand_id
1 'polypeptide(L)'
;MGVWQSVPYIFADFWGLIQAKDRDPTYATEVDTKSLPYRGYLFAIAIVPMVGLFFGFKQVQKVYAVFGAMFMPLLAVVLLILNGRPVWVGPHRNRVITVIVLVVILAIFVFFGYLQLRKKLGI
;
A
#
# COMPACT_ATOMS: atom_id res chain seq x y z
N MET A 1 -8.17 -8.72 19.46
CA MET A 1 -7.99 -9.95 18.65
C MET A 1 -8.14 -9.75 17.12
N GLY A 2 -8.50 -8.55 16.61
CA GLY A 2 -8.83 -8.36 15.17
C GLY A 2 -7.65 -8.21 14.20
N VAL A 3 -6.67 -7.34 14.47
CA VAL A 3 -5.64 -6.98 13.46
C VAL A 3 -4.74 -8.16 13.06
N TRP A 4 -4.35 -8.98 14.03
CA TRP A 4 -3.48 -10.14 13.80
C TRP A 4 -4.14 -11.27 12.99
N GLN A 5 -5.47 -11.24 12.86
CA GLN A 5 -6.25 -12.19 12.06
C GLN A 5 -6.70 -11.58 10.74
N SER A 6 -6.90 -10.25 10.66
CA SER A 6 -7.33 -9.57 9.43
C SER A 6 -6.30 -9.68 8.31
N VAL A 7 -5.00 -9.54 8.60
CA VAL A 7 -3.98 -9.53 7.53
C VAL A 7 -3.78 -10.91 6.89
N PRO A 8 -3.63 -12.01 7.66
CA PRO A 8 -3.60 -13.34 7.06
C PRO A 8 -4.88 -13.68 6.28
N TYR A 9 -6.04 -13.20 6.74
CA TYR A 9 -7.32 -13.46 6.10
C TYR A 9 -7.44 -12.76 4.74
N ILE A 10 -7.10 -11.47 4.66
CA ILE A 10 -7.07 -10.71 3.39
C ILE A 10 -6.06 -11.34 2.42
N PHE A 11 -4.91 -11.82 2.92
CA PHE A 11 -3.92 -12.49 2.09
C PHE A 11 -4.46 -13.82 1.53
N ALA A 12 -5.11 -14.63 2.36
CA ALA A 12 -5.73 -15.88 1.94
C ALA A 12 -6.87 -15.64 0.92
N ASP A 13 -7.69 -14.60 1.12
CA ASP A 13 -8.75 -14.20 0.19
C ASP A 13 -8.19 -13.71 -1.15
N PHE A 14 -7.15 -12.86 -1.13
CA PHE A 14 -6.46 -12.41 -2.34
C PHE A 14 -5.81 -13.58 -3.10
N TRP A 15 -5.20 -14.52 -2.37
CA TRP A 15 -4.62 -15.73 -2.96
C TRP A 15 -5.71 -16.64 -3.55
N GLY A 16 -6.87 -16.70 -2.90
CA GLY A 16 -8.08 -17.33 -3.42
C GLY A 16 -8.55 -16.68 -4.72
N LEU A 17 -8.65 -15.35 -4.77
CA LEU A 17 -9.02 -14.57 -5.97
C LEU A 17 -8.04 -14.76 -7.13
N ILE A 18 -6.73 -14.82 -6.87
CA ILE A 18 -5.71 -15.08 -7.89
C ILE A 18 -5.85 -16.49 -8.48
N GLN A 19 -6.08 -17.51 -7.64
CA GLN A 19 -6.25 -18.90 -8.09
C GLN A 19 -7.64 -19.16 -8.71
N ALA A 20 -8.68 -18.50 -8.22
CA ALA A 20 -10.06 -18.64 -8.71
C ALA A 20 -10.26 -17.99 -10.08
N LYS A 21 -9.30 -17.22 -10.58
CA LYS A 21 -9.30 -16.71 -11.95
C LYS A 21 -9.43 -17.82 -13.01
N ASP A 22 -9.14 -19.08 -12.66
CA ASP A 22 -9.28 -20.25 -13.54
C ASP A 22 -10.49 -21.18 -13.21
N ARG A 23 -11.38 -20.83 -12.26
CA ARG A 23 -12.57 -21.64 -11.92
C ARG A 23 -13.84 -20.80 -11.70
N ASP A 24 -14.98 -21.41 -12.02
CA ASP A 24 -16.34 -20.82 -12.11
C ASP A 24 -16.69 -19.71 -11.09
N PRO A 25 -17.50 -18.69 -11.48
CA PRO A 25 -17.84 -17.53 -10.64
C PRO A 25 -18.70 -17.83 -9.40
N THR A 26 -19.12 -19.08 -9.21
CA THR A 26 -20.07 -19.50 -8.17
C THR A 26 -19.38 -19.97 -6.88
N TYR A 27 -18.05 -19.83 -6.76
CA TYR A 27 -17.29 -20.34 -5.62
C TYR A 27 -17.00 -19.25 -4.58
N ALA A 28 -18.06 -18.73 -3.94
CA ALA A 28 -17.92 -18.01 -2.68
C ALA A 28 -17.65 -19.04 -1.57
N THR A 29 -16.40 -19.41 -1.37
CA THR A 29 -16.02 -20.36 -0.32
C THR A 29 -15.39 -19.60 0.82
N GLU A 30 -15.93 -19.83 2.02
CA GLU A 30 -15.38 -19.35 3.28
C GLU A 30 -13.87 -19.64 3.34
N VAL A 31 -13.10 -18.61 3.67
CA VAL A 31 -11.64 -18.71 3.79
C VAL A 31 -11.29 -19.75 4.87
N ASP A 32 -10.80 -20.90 4.43
CA ASP A 32 -10.35 -21.97 5.33
C ASP A 32 -9.08 -21.55 6.07
N THR A 33 -9.20 -21.43 7.39
CA THR A 33 -8.12 -21.08 8.33
C THR A 33 -7.01 -22.15 8.42
N LYS A 34 -7.19 -23.32 7.78
CA LYS A 34 -6.15 -24.34 7.60
C LYS A 34 -5.37 -24.26 6.28
N SER A 35 -5.72 -23.31 5.41
CA SER A 35 -5.11 -23.19 4.08
C SER A 35 -3.59 -22.90 4.16
N LEU A 36 -2.81 -23.57 3.29
CA LEU A 36 -1.37 -23.36 3.10
C LEU A 36 -0.95 -21.87 3.02
N PRO A 37 -1.65 -20.98 2.29
CA PRO A 37 -1.32 -19.55 2.25
C PRO A 37 -1.45 -18.85 3.61
N TYR A 38 -2.46 -19.20 4.42
CA TYR A 38 -2.61 -18.63 5.77
C TYR A 38 -1.44 -19.02 6.67
N ARG A 39 -1.02 -20.30 6.65
CA ARG A 39 0.13 -20.78 7.43
C ARG A 39 1.46 -20.21 6.91
N GLY A 40 1.62 -20.11 5.59
CA GLY A 40 2.79 -19.46 4.98
C GLY A 40 2.92 -18.00 5.40
N TYR A 41 1.80 -17.27 5.46
CA TYR A 41 1.78 -15.91 5.98
C TYR A 41 2.14 -15.84 7.47
N LEU A 42 1.63 -16.77 8.30
CA LEU A 42 2.02 -16.86 9.71
C LEU A 42 3.53 -17.10 9.90
N PHE A 43 4.14 -17.96 9.07
CA PHE A 43 5.59 -18.13 9.06
C PHE A 43 6.31 -16.87 8.59
N ALA A 44 5.79 -16.19 7.56
CA ALA A 44 6.39 -14.95 7.06
C ALA A 44 6.39 -13.85 8.13
N ILE A 45 5.30 -13.62 8.85
CA ILE A 45 5.26 -12.61 9.92
C ILE A 45 6.16 -12.95 11.12
N ALA A 46 6.52 -14.22 11.31
CA ALA A 46 7.49 -14.63 12.33
C ALA A 46 8.94 -14.46 11.86
N ILE A 47 9.22 -14.81 10.61
CA ILE A 47 10.58 -14.80 10.04
C ILE A 47 11.01 -13.39 9.63
N VAL A 48 10.11 -12.57 9.09
CA VAL A 48 10.44 -11.21 8.62
C VAL A 48 11.03 -10.33 9.74
N PRO A 49 10.45 -10.26 10.95
CA PRO A 49 11.06 -9.55 12.08
C PRO A 49 12.42 -10.12 12.47
N MET A 50 12.57 -11.45 12.47
CA MET A 50 13.84 -12.12 12.79
C MET A 50 14.95 -11.75 11.81
N VAL A 51 14.65 -11.74 10.51
CA VAL A 51 15.60 -11.27 9.48
C VAL A 51 15.88 -9.77 9.65
N GLY A 52 14.88 -9.00 10.06
CA GLY A 52 15.00 -7.59 10.39
C GLY A 52 16.05 -7.27 11.47
N LEU A 53 16.31 -8.19 12.42
CA LEU A 53 17.31 -7.99 13.47
C LEU A 53 18.74 -7.85 12.93
N PHE A 54 19.05 -8.40 11.75
CA PHE A 54 20.36 -8.26 11.14
C PHE A 54 20.61 -6.84 10.58
N PHE A 55 19.56 -6.02 10.47
CA PHE A 55 19.67 -4.62 10.04
C PHE A 55 19.69 -3.68 11.24
N GLY A 56 20.50 -2.63 11.15
CA GLY A 56 20.51 -1.60 12.18
C GLY A 56 19.14 -0.93 12.31
N PHE A 57 18.65 -0.79 13.54
CA PHE A 57 17.33 -0.17 13.84
C PHE A 57 17.09 1.13 13.08
N LYS A 58 18.11 2.00 12.98
CA LYS A 58 18.05 3.25 12.21
C LYS A 58 17.77 3.05 10.71
N GLN A 59 18.30 2.00 10.10
CA GLN A 59 18.07 1.70 8.69
C GLN A 59 16.62 1.24 8.48
N VAL A 60 16.13 0.32 9.31
CA VAL A 60 14.76 -0.19 9.24
C VAL A 60 13.76 0.95 9.44
N GLN A 61 13.96 1.79 10.46
CA GLN A 61 13.13 2.97 10.69
C GLN A 61 13.15 3.95 9.53
N LYS A 62 14.32 4.20 8.93
CA LYS A 62 14.43 5.08 7.77
C LYS A 62 13.66 4.54 6.58
N VAL A 63 13.77 3.24 6.30
CA VAL A 63 13.03 2.58 5.22
C VAL A 63 11.52 2.67 5.49
N TYR A 64 11.09 2.38 6.71
CA TYR A 64 9.69 2.49 7.11
C TYR A 64 9.16 3.92 6.97
N ALA A 65 9.93 4.93 7.38
CA ALA A 65 9.56 6.34 7.23
C ALA A 65 9.47 6.76 5.75
N VAL A 66 10.36 6.26 4.88
CA VAL A 66 10.31 6.53 3.44
C VAL A 66 9.03 5.93 2.83
N PHE A 67 8.75 4.65 3.09
CA PHE A 67 7.52 4.01 2.59
C PHE A 67 6.25 4.68 3.15
N GLY A 68 6.25 5.04 4.44
CA GLY A 68 5.14 5.76 5.06
C GLY A 68 4.93 7.15 4.46
N ALA A 69 6.01 7.89 4.20
CA ALA A 69 5.94 9.20 3.57
C ALA A 69 5.41 9.11 2.12
N MET A 70 5.75 8.06 1.37
CA MET A 70 5.24 7.84 0.01
C MET A 70 3.73 7.58 -0.07
N PHE A 71 3.07 7.24 1.05
CA PHE A 71 1.62 7.07 1.08
C PHE A 71 0.88 8.35 0.71
N MET A 72 1.31 9.51 1.22
CA MET A 72 0.65 10.80 0.93
C MET A 72 0.67 11.19 -0.56
N PRO A 73 1.81 11.20 -1.27
CA PRO A 73 1.82 11.51 -2.70
C PRO A 73 1.09 10.44 -3.51
N LEU A 74 1.16 9.16 -3.13
CA LEU A 74 0.41 8.11 -3.82
C LEU A 74 -1.11 8.36 -3.70
N LEU A 75 -1.60 8.62 -2.48
CA LEU A 75 -3.00 8.95 -2.24
C LEU A 75 -3.42 10.18 -3.05
N ALA A 76 -2.56 11.20 -3.09
CA ALA A 76 -2.85 12.41 -3.83
C ALA A 76 -2.98 12.17 -5.34
N VAL A 77 -2.08 11.37 -5.93
CA VAL A 77 -2.16 10.95 -7.33
C VAL A 77 -3.45 10.15 -7.58
N VAL A 78 -3.76 9.17 -6.73
CA VAL A 78 -4.95 8.32 -6.88
C VAL A 78 -6.22 9.15 -6.85
N LEU A 79 -6.35 10.07 -5.88
CA LEU A 79 -7.51 10.96 -5.78
C LEU A 79 -7.59 11.93 -6.96
N LEU A 80 -6.46 12.43 -7.46
CA LEU A 80 -6.44 13.30 -8.63
C LEU A 80 -6.91 12.56 -9.89
N ILE A 81 -6.50 11.30 -10.07
CA ILE A 81 -6.87 10.46 -11.21
C ILE A 81 -8.33 10.03 -11.11
N LEU A 82 -8.73 9.43 -9.98
CA LEU A 82 -10.07 8.87 -9.80
C LEU A 82 -11.12 9.98 -9.78
N ASN A 83 -10.93 10.99 -8.93
CA ASN A 83 -11.92 12.07 -8.75
C ASN A 83 -11.75 13.23 -9.73
N GLY A 84 -10.74 13.19 -10.61
CA GLY A 84 -10.61 14.13 -11.73
C GLY A 84 -11.47 13.76 -12.94
N ARG A 85 -11.89 12.49 -13.07
CA ARG A 85 -12.66 12.02 -14.23
C ARG A 85 -14.17 12.10 -13.96
N PRO A 86 -14.92 12.99 -14.64
CA PRO A 86 -16.37 13.12 -14.40
C PRO A 86 -17.15 11.85 -14.75
N VAL A 87 -16.62 11.04 -15.66
CA VAL A 87 -17.19 9.73 -16.05
C VAL A 87 -17.24 8.74 -14.89
N TRP A 88 -16.34 8.83 -13.90
CA TRP A 88 -16.23 7.86 -12.81
C TRP A 88 -16.95 8.28 -11.53
N VAL A 89 -17.08 9.58 -11.28
CA VAL A 89 -17.49 10.11 -9.96
C VAL A 89 -18.69 11.07 -10.04
N GLY A 90 -19.19 11.32 -11.26
CA GLY A 90 -20.38 12.12 -11.49
C GLY A 90 -20.27 13.53 -10.86
N PRO A 91 -21.27 13.99 -10.09
CA PRO A 91 -21.25 15.31 -9.45
C PRO A 91 -20.17 15.48 -8.37
N HIS A 92 -19.63 14.39 -7.80
CA HIS A 92 -18.71 14.40 -6.67
C HIS A 92 -17.23 14.50 -7.09
N ARG A 93 -16.97 15.11 -8.24
CA ARG A 93 -15.61 15.37 -8.73
C ARG A 93 -14.80 16.23 -7.75
N ASN A 94 -13.48 16.13 -7.84
CA ASN A 94 -12.58 17.01 -7.09
C ASN A 94 -12.92 18.48 -7.37
N ARG A 95 -13.20 19.23 -6.30
CA ARG A 95 -13.37 20.69 -6.39
C ARG A 95 -12.02 21.32 -6.71
N VAL A 96 -12.03 22.52 -7.31
CA VAL A 96 -10.80 23.25 -7.66
C VAL A 96 -9.86 23.39 -6.46
N ILE A 97 -10.40 23.66 -5.27
CA ILE A 97 -9.61 23.71 -4.03
C ILE A 97 -8.92 22.37 -3.75
N THR A 98 -9.65 21.25 -3.85
CA THR A 98 -9.09 19.91 -3.65
C THR A 98 -7.98 19.62 -4.65
N VAL A 99 -8.17 19.97 -5.93
CA VAL A 99 -7.14 19.82 -6.96
C VAL A 99 -5.90 20.64 -6.62
N ILE A 100 -6.04 21.90 -6.25
CA ILE A 100 -4.91 22.78 -5.87
C ILE A 100 -4.16 22.20 -4.68
N VAL A 101 -4.86 21.79 -3.62
CA VAL A 101 -4.24 21.20 -2.42
C VAL A 101 -3.48 19.92 -2.77
N LEU A 102 -4.07 19.03 -3.57
CA LEU A 102 -3.43 17.79 -4.03
C LEU A 102 -2.17 18.07 -4.86
N VAL A 103 -2.23 19.04 -5.77
CA VAL A 103 -1.08 19.45 -6.59
C VAL A 103 0.02 20.05 -5.72
N VAL A 104 -0.31 20.87 -4.73
CA VAL A 104 0.67 21.44 -3.78
C VAL A 104 1.34 20.34 -2.97
N ILE A 105 0.58 19.36 -2.45
CA ILE A 105 1.13 18.19 -1.75
C ILE A 105 2.13 17.47 -2.64
N LEU A 106 1.76 17.18 -3.90
CA LEU A 106 2.66 16.52 -4.85
C LEU A 106 3.91 17.35 -5.13
N ALA A 107 3.77 18.66 -5.35
CA ALA A 107 4.87 19.56 -5.62
C ALA A 107 5.88 19.59 -4.45
N ILE A 108 5.40 19.69 -3.21
CA ILE A 108 6.24 19.66 -2.00
C ILE A 108 7.02 18.35 -1.93
N PHE A 109 6.34 17.21 -2.11
CA PHE A 109 6.98 15.89 -2.03
C PHE A 109 8.04 15.69 -3.12
N VAL A 110 7.75 16.08 -4.36
CA VAL A 110 8.69 16.01 -5.47
C VAL A 110 9.89 16.93 -5.22
N PHE A 111 9.66 18.16 -4.75
CA PHE A 111 10.71 19.13 -4.47
C PHE A 111 11.67 18.64 -3.38
N PHE A 112 11.14 18.24 -2.21
CA PHE A 112 11.98 17.73 -1.12
C PHE A 112 12.64 16.39 -1.46
N GLY A 113 11.92 15.51 -2.17
CA GLY A 113 12.48 14.25 -2.67
C GLY A 113 13.66 14.47 -3.61
N TYR A 114 13.52 15.42 -4.56
CA TYR A 114 14.58 15.80 -5.47
C TYR A 114 15.79 16.38 -4.75
N LEU A 115 15.58 17.32 -3.80
CA LEU A 115 16.66 17.88 -2.98
C LEU A 115 17.41 16.81 -2.19
N GLN A 116 16.67 15.89 -1.57
CA GLN A 116 17.26 14.81 -0.78
C GLN A 116 18.05 13.83 -1.65
N LEU A 117 17.55 13.52 -2.85
CA LEU A 117 18.23 12.67 -3.82
C LEU A 117 19.51 13.34 -4.32
N ARG A 118 19.43 14.63 -4.68
CA ARG A 118 20.57 15.42 -5.14
C ARG A 118 21.68 15.47 -4.08
N LYS A 119 21.31 15.76 -2.83
CA LYS A 119 22.24 15.75 -1.69
C LYS A 119 22.91 14.39 -1.46
N LYS A 120 22.20 13.28 -1.71
CA LYS A 120 22.74 11.92 -1.56
C LYS A 120 23.65 11.52 -2.73
N LEU A 121 23.41 12.08 -3.93
CA LEU A 121 24.19 11.84 -5.14
C LEU A 121 25.39 12.80 -5.31
N GLY A 122 25.49 13.84 -4.47
CA GLY A 122 26.63 14.77 -4.48
C GLY A 122 26.65 15.72 -5.69
N ILE A 123 25.50 15.95 -6.32
CA ILE A 123 25.29 16.89 -7.44
C ILE A 123 24.68 18.20 -6.91
#